data_AF-A0A1G2MB75-F1
#
_entry.id   AF-A0A1G2MB75-F1
#
_cell.length_a   1.000
_cell.length_b   1.000
_cell.length_c   1.000
_cell.angle_alpha   90.00
_cell.angle_beta   90.00
_cell.angle_gamma   90.00
#
_symmetry.space_group_name_H-M   'P 1'
#
loop_
_entity.id
_entity.type
_entity.pdbx_description
1 polymer ?
#
loop_
_entity_poly.entity_id
_entity_poly.type
_entity_poly.pdbx_seq_one_letter_code
_entity_poly.pdbx_strand_id
1 'polypeptide(L)'
;MRLSLSREQKFLYTRVTILLASVAWIAFFLLGLRGFTFWHAPFLLFFWLGVGLSNYAERSSVWLLFTKRRAFLILFAALAGGAFLFDEFGLRESLWFYPRYDGWSLLLVYFLLYPLGGLASLELLYFLAKSLGERLTFVHLPETLAHKAVDVLESLFFLGVAGSALASLLQPELSSSLVLSLAFSWMLIFALKLAFHTRHGTQYLIIVAISILVSLLLQAMPDVGMFEWVYLGAPILNQLFFNLPLWVFLCYAWLLLFTLRLWISLILHPKVQ
;
A
#
# COMPACT_ATOMS: atom_id res chain seq x y z
N MET A 1 15.67 -15.97 32.61
CA MET A 1 16.58 -14.80 32.72
C MET A 1 16.46 -13.97 31.44
N ARG A 2 15.83 -12.78 31.48
CA ARG A 2 15.82 -11.87 30.32
C ARG A 2 17.11 -11.05 30.38
N LEU A 3 18.11 -11.42 29.59
CA LEU A 3 19.28 -10.57 29.37
C LEU A 3 18.82 -9.29 28.70
N SER A 4 18.87 -8.16 29.41
CA SER A 4 18.57 -6.86 28.82
C SER A 4 19.81 -6.34 28.10
N LEU A 5 19.76 -6.27 26.77
CA LEU A 5 20.80 -5.68 25.95
C LEU A 5 21.07 -4.22 26.36
N SER A 6 22.35 -3.80 26.30
CA SER A 6 22.75 -2.40 26.50
C SER A 6 22.22 -1.50 25.37
N ARG A 7 22.21 -0.18 25.57
CA ARG A 7 21.77 0.77 24.52
C ARG A 7 22.62 0.68 23.26
N GLU A 8 23.94 0.55 23.41
CA GLU A 8 24.90 0.40 22.31
C GLU A 8 24.67 -0.91 21.54
N GLN A 9 24.43 -2.01 22.25
CA GLN A 9 24.08 -3.29 21.63
C GLN A 9 22.77 -3.17 20.84
N LYS A 10 21.72 -2.59 21.42
CA LYS A 10 20.45 -2.36 20.72
C LYS A 10 20.63 -1.49 19.47
N PHE A 11 21.46 -0.46 19.55
CA PHE A 11 21.78 0.40 18.42
C PHE A 11 22.51 -0.37 17.31
N LEU A 12 23.55 -1.14 17.66
CA LEU A 12 24.32 -1.94 16.72
C LEU A 12 23.44 -3.02 16.05
N TYR A 13 22.65 -3.77 16.84
CA TYR A 13 21.73 -4.77 16.30
C TYR A 13 20.75 -4.16 15.32
N THR A 14 20.16 -3.00 15.64
CA THR A 14 19.24 -2.32 14.73
C THR A 14 19.92 -1.95 13.40
N ARG A 15 21.16 -1.45 13.44
CA ARG A 15 21.92 -1.12 12.22
C ARG A 15 22.26 -2.35 11.39
N VAL A 16 22.70 -3.43 12.03
CA VAL A 16 22.99 -4.70 11.36
C VAL A 16 21.73 -5.28 10.73
N THR A 17 20.59 -5.27 11.43
CA THR A 17 19.31 -5.74 10.89
C THR A 17 18.86 -4.90 9.69
N ILE A 18 18.98 -3.57 9.75
CA ILE A 18 18.69 -2.70 8.60
C ILE A 18 19.59 -3.06 7.42
N LEU A 19 20.90 -3.24 7.65
CA LEU A 19 21.85 -3.60 6.59
C LEU A 19 21.50 -4.94 5.95
N LEU A 20 21.26 -5.97 6.77
CA LEU A 20 20.91 -7.31 6.30
C LEU A 20 19.59 -7.31 5.52
N ALA A 21 18.56 -6.64 6.04
CA ALA A 21 17.29 -6.50 5.34
C ALA A 21 17.46 -5.74 4.02
N SER A 22 18.29 -4.69 3.99
CA SER A 22 18.61 -3.94 2.78
C SER A 22 19.29 -4.78 1.71
N VAL A 23 20.33 -5.51 2.09
CA VAL A 23 21.03 -6.43 1.18
C VAL A 23 20.08 -7.51 0.68
N ALA A 24 19.24 -8.07 1.56
CA ALA A 24 18.29 -9.11 1.21
C ALA A 24 17.27 -8.63 0.18
N TRP A 25 16.59 -7.50 0.39
CA TRP A 25 15.58 -7.05 -0.58
C TRP A 25 16.20 -6.67 -1.92
N ILE A 26 17.40 -6.07 -1.95
CA ILE A 26 18.12 -5.80 -3.19
C ILE A 26 18.47 -7.12 -3.91
N ALA A 27 18.94 -8.13 -3.17
CA ALA A 27 19.23 -9.44 -3.74
C ALA A 27 17.98 -10.10 -4.34
N PHE A 28 16.86 -10.09 -3.64
CA PHE A 28 15.59 -10.64 -4.16
C PHE A 28 15.09 -9.87 -5.37
N PHE A 29 15.22 -8.54 -5.39
CA PHE A 29 14.90 -7.74 -6.58
C PHE A 29 15.75 -8.15 -7.78
N LEU A 30 17.07 -8.30 -7.60
CA LEU A 30 17.98 -8.73 -8.67
C LEU A 30 17.71 -10.18 -9.12
N LEU A 31 17.32 -11.07 -8.20
CA LEU A 31 16.90 -12.43 -8.52
C LEU A 31 15.59 -12.42 -9.32
N GLY A 32 14.64 -11.56 -8.94
CA GLY A 32 13.42 -11.30 -9.69
C GLY A 32 13.74 -10.86 -11.12
N LEU A 33 14.60 -9.86 -11.31
CA LEU A 33 15.05 -9.44 -12.64
C LEU A 33 15.77 -10.55 -13.46
N ARG A 34 16.20 -11.64 -12.81
CA ARG A 34 16.93 -12.75 -13.43
C ARG A 34 16.10 -14.01 -13.68
N GLY A 35 14.80 -14.02 -13.44
CA GLY A 35 14.00 -15.23 -13.67
C GLY A 35 13.70 -16.06 -12.42
N PHE A 36 14.09 -15.63 -11.21
CA PHE A 36 13.70 -16.32 -9.97
C PHE A 36 12.21 -16.15 -9.64
N THR A 37 11.48 -17.25 -9.63
CA THR A 37 10.07 -17.30 -9.18
C THR A 37 9.98 -17.23 -7.65
N PHE A 38 8.88 -16.67 -7.15
CA PHE A 38 8.61 -16.39 -5.74
C PHE A 38 9.55 -15.36 -5.12
N TRP A 39 10.19 -14.51 -5.94
CA TRP A 39 11.06 -13.43 -5.45
C TRP A 39 10.28 -12.36 -4.69
N HIS A 40 8.99 -12.18 -5.01
CA HIS A 40 8.19 -11.05 -4.55
C HIS A 40 7.89 -11.10 -3.05
N ALA A 41 7.54 -12.27 -2.49
CA ALA A 41 7.30 -12.42 -1.05
C ALA A 41 8.49 -12.03 -0.17
N PRO A 42 9.69 -12.60 -0.36
CA PRO A 42 10.84 -12.19 0.41
C PRO A 42 11.28 -10.77 0.08
N PHE A 43 11.16 -10.31 -1.17
CA PHE A 43 11.41 -8.90 -1.52
C PHE A 43 10.57 -7.96 -0.66
N LEU A 44 9.24 -8.11 -0.64
CA LEU A 44 8.34 -7.24 0.13
C LEU A 44 8.63 -7.31 1.63
N LEU A 45 8.86 -8.51 2.17
CA LEU A 45 9.18 -8.71 3.58
C LEU A 45 10.46 -7.95 3.98
N PHE A 46 11.55 -8.14 3.24
CA PHE A 46 12.83 -7.51 3.57
C PHE A 46 12.84 -6.02 3.23
N PHE A 47 12.11 -5.60 2.19
CA PHE A 47 11.94 -4.19 1.85
C PHE A 47 11.20 -3.47 2.98
N TRP A 48 10.03 -3.98 3.37
CA TRP A 48 9.25 -3.44 4.48
C TRP A 48 10.06 -3.39 5.79
N LEU A 49 10.77 -4.47 6.13
CA LEU A 49 11.61 -4.49 7.33
C LEU A 49 12.77 -3.50 7.25
N GLY A 50 13.51 -3.46 6.14
CA GLY A 50 14.66 -2.58 5.97
C GLY A 50 14.27 -1.11 6.01
N VAL A 51 13.30 -0.72 5.18
CA VAL A 51 12.80 0.65 5.11
C VAL A 51 12.07 1.02 6.40
N GLY A 52 11.22 0.14 6.92
CA GLY A 52 10.46 0.39 8.15
C GLY A 52 11.32 0.51 9.40
N LEU A 53 12.42 -0.24 9.52
CA LEU A 53 13.40 -0.04 10.60
C LEU A 53 14.19 1.27 10.42
N SER A 54 14.47 1.68 9.17
CA SER A 54 15.11 2.98 8.90
C SER A 54 14.19 4.18 9.26
N ASN A 55 12.88 3.96 9.17
CA ASN A 55 11.82 4.92 9.52
C ASN A 55 11.31 4.77 10.96
N TYR A 56 11.91 3.89 11.78
CA TYR A 56 11.38 3.55 13.10
C TYR A 56 11.18 4.77 14.02
N ALA A 57 12.04 5.78 13.91
CA ALA A 57 11.95 7.02 14.67
C ALA A 57 10.69 7.85 14.32
N GLU A 58 10.15 7.69 13.11
CA GLU A 58 8.96 8.38 12.61
C GLU A 58 7.66 7.59 12.92
N ARG A 59 7.74 6.60 13.82
CA ARG A 59 6.63 5.70 14.18
C ARG A 59 6.12 4.87 13.00
N SER A 60 7.03 4.31 12.21
CA SER A 60 6.73 3.40 11.10
C SER A 60 5.78 2.24 11.45
N SER A 61 5.28 1.54 10.44
CA SER A 61 4.48 0.32 10.63
C SER A 61 5.25 -0.81 11.33
N VAL A 62 6.58 -0.85 11.19
CA VAL A 62 7.44 -1.74 11.98
C VAL A 62 7.45 -1.31 13.45
N TRP A 63 7.55 0.00 13.75
CA TRP A 63 7.37 0.49 15.12
C TRP A 63 6.02 0.09 15.69
N LEU A 64 4.98 0.11 14.86
CA LEU A 64 3.63 -0.27 15.26
C LEU A 64 3.54 -1.75 15.65
N LEU A 65 4.14 -2.64 14.87
CA LEU A 65 4.21 -4.08 15.16
C LEU A 65 4.76 -4.32 16.57
N PHE A 66 5.85 -3.64 16.93
CA PHE A 66 6.52 -3.85 18.21
C PHE A 66 5.89 -3.09 19.38
N THR A 67 5.33 -1.89 19.14
CA THR A 67 4.89 -0.99 20.21
C THR A 67 3.37 -1.02 20.42
N LYS A 68 2.58 -1.23 19.37
CA LYS A 68 1.11 -1.29 19.42
C LYS A 68 0.57 -2.45 18.58
N ARG A 69 0.96 -3.68 18.95
CA ARG A 69 0.65 -4.91 18.21
C ARG A 69 -0.83 -5.06 17.81
N ARG A 70 -1.79 -4.68 18.67
CA ARG A 70 -3.22 -4.76 18.33
C ARG A 70 -3.60 -3.85 17.15
N ALA A 71 -3.12 -2.61 17.15
CA ALA A 71 -3.35 -1.68 16.04
C ALA A 71 -2.67 -2.17 14.76
N PHE A 72 -1.47 -2.76 14.87
CA PHE A 72 -0.80 -3.40 13.74
C PHE A 72 -1.62 -4.57 13.18
N LEU A 73 -2.14 -5.46 14.02
CA LEU A 73 -2.96 -6.59 13.56
C LEU A 73 -4.25 -6.13 12.88
N ILE A 74 -4.89 -5.07 13.38
CA ILE A 74 -6.07 -4.47 12.73
C ILE A 74 -5.69 -3.90 11.36
N LEU A 75 -4.60 -3.13 11.27
CA LEU A 75 -4.10 -2.60 10.00
C LEU A 75 -3.81 -3.73 9.01
N PHE A 76 -3.07 -4.74 9.44
CA PHE A 76 -2.68 -5.88 8.62
C PHE A 76 -3.90 -6.66 8.11
N ALA A 77 -4.87 -6.94 8.99
CA ALA A 77 -6.11 -7.64 8.61
C ALA A 77 -6.97 -6.81 7.65
N ALA A 78 -7.04 -5.49 7.86
CA ALA A 78 -7.77 -4.59 6.97
C ALA A 78 -7.11 -4.50 5.58
N LEU A 79 -5.77 -4.52 5.50
CA LEU A 79 -5.05 -4.60 4.23
C LEU A 79 -5.31 -5.92 3.51
N ALA A 80 -5.23 -7.04 4.23
CA ALA A 80 -5.53 -8.36 3.66
C ALA A 80 -6.96 -8.41 3.08
N GLY A 81 -7.96 -7.98 3.87
CA GLY A 81 -9.36 -8.00 3.45
C GLY A 81 -9.66 -7.03 2.30
N GLY A 82 -9.15 -5.79 2.37
CA GLY A 82 -9.37 -4.79 1.33
C GLY A 82 -8.75 -5.19 0.00
N ALA A 83 -7.51 -5.70 0.02
CA ALA A 83 -6.84 -6.15 -1.19
C ALA A 83 -7.46 -7.43 -1.76
N PHE A 84 -7.91 -8.36 -0.91
CA PHE A 84 -8.68 -9.54 -1.34
C PHE A 84 -9.93 -9.15 -2.12
N LEU A 85 -10.73 -8.19 -1.63
CA LEU A 85 -11.94 -7.75 -2.34
C LEU A 85 -11.63 -7.17 -3.73
N PHE A 86 -10.54 -6.41 -3.83
CA PHE A 86 -10.13 -5.81 -5.10
C PHE A 86 -9.52 -6.86 -6.05
N ASP A 87 -8.85 -7.88 -5.50
CA ASP A 87 -8.33 -9.01 -6.25
C ASP A 87 -9.41 -9.88 -6.86
N GLU A 88 -10.39 -10.28 -6.06
CA GLU A 88 -11.53 -11.06 -6.56
C GLU A 88 -12.30 -10.31 -7.65
N PHE A 89 -12.45 -8.99 -7.51
CA PHE A 89 -12.99 -8.15 -8.57
C PHE A 89 -12.13 -8.22 -9.84
N GLY A 90 -10.81 -8.07 -9.72
CA GLY A 90 -9.89 -8.12 -10.86
C GLY A 90 -9.83 -9.48 -11.56
N LEU A 91 -9.85 -10.58 -10.80
CA LEU A 91 -9.90 -11.93 -11.34
C LEU A 91 -11.21 -12.19 -12.10
N ARG A 92 -12.35 -11.75 -11.58
CA ARG A 92 -13.67 -11.90 -12.23
C ARG A 92 -13.78 -11.09 -13.52
N GLU A 93 -13.31 -9.86 -13.49
CA GLU A 93 -13.29 -8.97 -14.66
C GLU A 93 -12.18 -9.34 -15.64
N SER A 94 -11.44 -10.42 -15.40
CA SER A 94 -10.32 -10.87 -16.23
C SER A 94 -9.29 -9.75 -16.47
N LEU A 95 -9.06 -8.92 -15.45
CA LEU A 95 -8.07 -7.85 -15.48
C LEU A 95 -6.66 -8.42 -15.27
N TRP A 96 -6.54 -9.51 -14.52
CA TRP A 96 -5.29 -10.23 -14.34
C TRP A 96 -5.53 -11.69 -13.94
N PHE A 97 -4.47 -12.48 -13.96
CA PHE A 97 -4.48 -13.83 -13.40
C PHE A 97 -3.10 -14.23 -12.87
N TYR A 98 -3.10 -15.32 -12.09
CA TYR A 98 -1.93 -15.89 -11.43
C TYR A 98 -1.50 -17.21 -12.07
N PRO A 99 -0.57 -17.22 -13.04
CA PRO A 99 -0.09 -18.48 -13.62
C PRO A 99 0.73 -19.34 -12.63
N ARG A 100 1.22 -18.75 -11.53
CA ARG A 100 2.09 -19.42 -10.55
C ARG A 100 1.44 -19.65 -9.18
N TYR A 101 0.27 -19.05 -8.93
CA TYR A 101 -0.44 -19.19 -7.66
C TYR A 101 -1.79 -19.85 -7.89
N ASP A 102 -1.97 -21.05 -7.34
CA ASP A 102 -3.19 -21.83 -7.35
C ASP A 102 -3.53 -22.43 -5.96
N GLY A 103 -4.81 -22.75 -5.75
CA GLY A 103 -5.29 -23.39 -4.52
C GLY A 103 -4.79 -22.74 -3.24
N TRP A 104 -4.06 -23.50 -2.41
CA TRP A 104 -3.53 -23.03 -1.13
C TRP A 104 -2.45 -21.95 -1.25
N SER A 105 -1.76 -21.86 -2.39
CA SER A 105 -0.71 -20.84 -2.58
C SER A 105 -1.29 -19.44 -2.75
N LEU A 106 -2.57 -19.30 -3.11
CA LEU A 106 -3.29 -18.01 -3.08
C LEU A 106 -3.39 -17.43 -1.67
N LEU A 107 -3.33 -18.25 -0.62
CA LEU A 107 -3.26 -17.75 0.75
C LEU A 107 -2.00 -16.92 1.00
N LEU A 108 -0.88 -17.24 0.31
CA LEU A 108 0.33 -16.43 0.39
C LEU A 108 0.09 -15.06 -0.24
N VAL A 109 -0.65 -15.00 -1.35
CA VAL A 109 -1.02 -13.73 -1.98
C VAL A 109 -1.85 -12.87 -1.01
N TYR A 110 -2.91 -13.46 -0.44
CA TYR A 110 -3.89 -12.73 0.36
C TYR A 110 -3.41 -12.34 1.75
N PHE A 111 -2.72 -13.26 2.44
CA PHE A 111 -2.33 -13.07 3.84
C PHE A 111 -0.89 -12.61 4.03
N LEU A 112 -0.07 -12.65 2.98
CA LEU A 112 1.33 -12.23 3.05
C LEU A 112 1.65 -11.12 2.04
N LEU A 113 1.46 -11.34 0.74
CA LEU A 113 1.89 -10.38 -0.27
C LEU A 113 1.12 -9.06 -0.19
N TYR A 114 -0.21 -9.07 -0.22
CA TYR A 114 -0.95 -7.80 -0.22
C TYR A 114 -0.74 -6.96 1.04
N PRO A 115 -0.80 -7.52 2.27
CA PRO A 115 -0.52 -6.73 3.46
C PRO A 115 0.91 -6.19 3.46
N LEU A 116 1.91 -7.01 3.08
CA LEU A 116 3.29 -6.54 3.00
C LEU A 116 3.48 -5.48 1.91
N GLY A 117 2.79 -5.59 0.77
CA GLY A 117 2.80 -4.60 -0.31
C GLY A 117 2.28 -3.24 0.16
N GLY A 118 1.12 -3.22 0.83
CA GLY A 118 0.58 -2.00 1.42
C GLY A 118 1.52 -1.39 2.45
N LEU A 119 2.05 -2.21 3.37
CA LEU A 119 3.01 -1.76 4.37
C LEU A 119 4.33 -1.25 3.74
N ALA A 120 4.85 -1.94 2.73
CA ALA A 120 6.05 -1.54 1.99
C ALA A 120 5.84 -0.18 1.29
N SER A 121 4.69 0.01 0.62
CA SER A 121 4.34 1.28 0.00
C SER A 121 4.19 2.41 1.01
N LEU A 122 3.64 2.14 2.20
CA LEU A 122 3.60 3.11 3.30
C LEU A 122 5.02 3.47 3.76
N GLU A 123 5.90 2.49 3.96
CA GLU A 123 7.29 2.77 4.36
C GLU A 123 8.08 3.53 3.29
N LEU A 124 7.82 3.24 2.02
CA LEU A 124 8.38 4.00 0.90
C LEU A 124 7.92 5.46 0.93
N LEU A 125 6.64 5.73 1.19
CA LEU A 125 6.11 7.09 1.37
C LEU A 125 6.85 7.82 2.50
N TYR A 126 7.02 7.18 3.66
CA TYR A 126 7.77 7.75 4.79
C TYR A 126 9.23 8.03 4.45
N PHE A 127 9.87 7.10 3.75
CA PHE A 127 11.26 7.24 3.32
C PHE A 127 11.42 8.41 2.35
N LEU A 128 10.58 8.49 1.31
CA LEU A 128 10.63 9.56 0.31
C LEU A 128 10.33 10.93 0.93
N ALA A 129 9.34 11.02 1.82
CA ALA A 129 9.07 12.25 2.54
C ALA A 129 10.30 12.73 3.31
N LYS A 130 10.92 11.83 4.10
CA LYS A 130 12.13 12.13 4.86
C LYS A 130 13.30 12.54 3.95
N SER A 131 13.51 11.85 2.84
CA SER A 131 14.56 12.16 1.87
C SER A 131 14.37 13.51 1.19
N LEU A 132 13.13 13.94 1.00
CA LEU A 132 12.78 15.25 0.42
C LEU A 132 12.70 16.37 1.49
N GLY A 133 13.10 16.09 2.73
CA GLY A 133 13.10 17.07 3.83
C GLY A 133 11.72 17.31 4.45
N GLU A 134 10.71 16.53 4.08
CA GLU A 134 9.34 16.67 4.59
C GLU A 134 9.05 15.69 5.72
N ARG A 135 8.40 16.20 6.76
CA ARG A 135 7.78 15.34 7.77
C ARG A 135 6.33 15.12 7.40
N LEU A 136 5.91 13.85 7.36
CA LEU A 136 4.50 13.49 7.22
C LEU A 136 3.74 13.87 8.51
N THR A 137 3.39 15.14 8.64
CA THR A 137 2.63 15.67 9.77
C THR A 137 1.21 15.97 9.33
N PHE A 138 0.25 15.34 10.00
CA PHE A 138 -1.15 15.67 9.87
C PHE A 138 -1.48 16.79 10.86
N VAL A 139 -2.01 17.89 10.35
CA VAL A 139 -2.44 19.05 11.14
C VAL A 139 -3.95 18.94 11.35
N HIS A 140 -4.38 19.12 12.60
CA HIS A 140 -5.80 19.30 12.87
C HIS A 140 -6.20 20.71 12.42
N LEU A 141 -6.99 20.78 11.35
CA LEU A 141 -7.55 22.04 10.87
C LEU A 141 -8.94 22.26 11.47
N PRO A 142 -9.37 23.52 11.66
CA PRO A 142 -10.72 23.82 12.09
C PRO A 142 -11.75 23.21 11.13
N GLU A 143 -12.79 22.60 11.69
CA GLU A 143 -13.86 21.97 10.92
C GLU A 143 -14.65 23.04 10.14
N THR A 144 -14.33 23.21 8.87
CA THR A 144 -15.12 24.03 7.94
C THR A 144 -16.23 23.20 7.30
N LEU A 145 -17.24 23.86 6.73
CA LEU A 145 -18.26 23.16 5.93
C LEU A 145 -17.65 22.38 4.77
N ALA A 146 -16.60 22.92 4.13
CA ALA A 146 -15.87 22.23 3.07
C ALA A 146 -15.16 20.96 3.59
N HIS A 147 -14.51 21.03 4.76
CA HIS A 147 -13.91 19.85 5.39
C HIS A 147 -14.96 18.77 5.68
N LYS A 148 -16.09 19.13 6.29
CA LYS A 148 -17.18 18.19 6.59
C LYS A 148 -17.75 17.55 5.32
N ALA A 149 -17.95 18.34 4.26
CA ALA A 149 -18.42 17.83 2.99
C ALA A 149 -17.43 16.81 2.38
N VAL A 150 -16.13 17.13 2.40
CA VAL A 150 -15.08 16.24 1.90
C VAL A 150 -14.99 14.95 2.70
N ASP A 151 -15.11 15.01 4.04
CA ASP A 151 -15.11 13.82 4.89
C ASP A 151 -16.29 12.89 4.63
N VAL A 152 -17.48 13.46 4.48
CA VAL A 152 -18.69 12.70 4.15
C VAL A 152 -18.58 12.09 2.75
N LEU A 153 -18.17 12.88 1.76
CA LEU A 153 -17.99 12.39 0.39
C LEU A 153 -16.93 11.29 0.32
N GLU A 154 -15.77 11.47 0.96
CA GLU A 154 -14.72 10.45 1.01
C GLU A 154 -15.25 9.14 1.57
N SER A 155 -16.01 9.21 2.68
CA SER A 155 -16.60 8.03 3.31
C SER A 155 -17.66 7.37 2.43
N LEU A 156 -18.52 8.15 1.77
CA LEU A 156 -19.55 7.64 0.87
C LEU A 156 -18.94 6.95 -0.35
N PHE A 157 -17.94 7.58 -0.99
CA PHE A 157 -17.25 6.97 -2.13
C PHE A 157 -16.46 5.72 -1.71
N PHE A 158 -15.79 5.75 -0.55
CA PHE A 158 -15.11 4.57 -0.01
C PHE A 158 -16.09 3.40 0.22
N LEU A 159 -17.21 3.66 0.87
CA LEU A 159 -18.27 2.66 1.08
C LEU A 159 -18.89 2.21 -0.23
N GLY A 160 -19.03 3.11 -1.22
CA GLY A 160 -19.47 2.78 -2.57
C GLY A 160 -18.52 1.81 -3.26
N VAL A 161 -17.21 2.04 -3.20
CA VAL A 161 -16.18 1.13 -3.74
C VAL A 161 -16.25 -0.23 -3.04
N ALA A 162 -16.20 -0.25 -1.70
CA ALA A 162 -16.22 -1.49 -0.94
C ALA A 162 -17.53 -2.27 -1.14
N GLY A 163 -18.67 -1.57 -1.12
CA GLY A 163 -19.99 -2.15 -1.36
C GLY A 163 -20.16 -2.69 -2.78
N SER A 164 -19.62 -2.00 -3.79
CA SER A 164 -19.68 -2.47 -5.18
C SER A 164 -18.75 -3.66 -5.42
N ALA A 165 -17.56 -3.66 -4.82
CA ALA A 165 -16.65 -4.81 -4.84
C ALA A 165 -17.23 -6.03 -4.10
N LEU A 166 -17.95 -5.81 -2.99
CA LEU A 166 -18.68 -6.89 -2.32
C LEU A 166 -19.88 -7.38 -3.14
N ALA A 167 -20.61 -6.46 -3.76
CA ALA A 167 -21.77 -6.80 -4.58
C ALA A 167 -21.38 -7.55 -5.86
N SER A 168 -20.23 -7.24 -6.47
CA SER A 168 -19.70 -7.99 -7.62
C SER A 168 -19.36 -9.44 -7.28
N LEU A 169 -19.10 -9.75 -6.00
CA LEU A 169 -18.96 -11.14 -5.53
C LEU A 169 -20.28 -11.91 -5.61
N LEU A 170 -21.40 -11.21 -5.35
CA LEU A 170 -22.74 -11.79 -5.28
C LEU A 170 -23.48 -11.76 -6.63
N GLN A 171 -23.25 -10.73 -7.45
CA GLN A 171 -23.88 -10.53 -8.75
C GLN A 171 -22.82 -10.15 -9.80
N PRO A 172 -22.55 -11.02 -10.79
CA PRO A 172 -21.45 -10.82 -11.75
C PRO A 172 -21.66 -9.66 -12.74
N GLU A 173 -22.86 -9.08 -12.82
CA GLU A 173 -23.23 -8.10 -13.86
C GLU A 173 -22.95 -6.64 -13.47
N LEU A 174 -22.34 -6.41 -12.30
CA LEU A 174 -21.96 -5.06 -11.88
C LEU A 174 -20.85 -4.53 -12.79
N SER A 175 -21.16 -3.44 -13.52
CA SER A 175 -20.23 -2.86 -14.47
C SER A 175 -18.91 -2.47 -13.79
N SER A 176 -17.80 -3.06 -14.22
CA SER A 176 -16.44 -2.68 -13.81
C SER A 176 -16.15 -1.20 -13.98
N SER A 177 -16.78 -0.54 -14.96
CA SER A 177 -16.75 0.91 -15.13
C SER A 177 -17.22 1.66 -13.90
N LEU A 178 -18.26 1.18 -13.21
CA LEU A 178 -18.78 1.82 -12.00
C LEU A 178 -17.77 1.70 -10.85
N VAL A 179 -17.25 0.50 -10.61
CA VAL A 179 -16.26 0.25 -9.53
C VAL A 179 -15.01 1.09 -9.76
N LEU A 180 -14.49 1.12 -10.99
CA LEU A 180 -13.33 1.92 -11.35
C LEU A 180 -13.60 3.42 -11.22
N SER A 181 -14.78 3.89 -11.64
CA SER A 181 -15.17 5.31 -11.50
C SER A 181 -15.27 5.72 -10.03
N LEU A 182 -15.91 4.89 -9.20
CA LEU A 182 -16.01 5.11 -7.76
C LEU A 182 -14.63 5.11 -7.10
N ALA A 183 -13.75 4.18 -7.48
CA ALA A 183 -12.40 4.09 -6.94
C ALA A 183 -11.57 5.31 -7.32
N PHE A 184 -11.63 5.74 -8.59
CA PHE A 184 -10.96 6.95 -9.05
C PHE A 184 -11.47 8.20 -8.35
N SER A 185 -12.78 8.39 -8.26
CA SER A 185 -13.38 9.51 -7.53
C SER A 185 -13.00 9.50 -6.05
N TRP A 186 -13.01 8.33 -5.39
CA TRP A 186 -12.57 8.19 -4.01
C TRP A 186 -11.11 8.64 -3.85
N MET A 187 -10.20 8.18 -4.73
CA MET A 187 -8.79 8.56 -4.67
C MET A 187 -8.59 10.06 -4.82
N LEU A 188 -9.32 10.71 -5.74
CA LEU A 188 -9.28 12.17 -5.89
C LEU A 188 -9.78 12.90 -4.64
N ILE A 189 -10.91 12.48 -4.08
CA ILE A 189 -11.47 13.09 -2.86
C ILE A 189 -10.54 12.88 -1.67
N PHE A 190 -9.95 11.68 -1.53
CA PHE A 190 -9.00 11.40 -0.47
C PHE A 190 -7.70 12.21 -0.64
N ALA A 191 -7.20 12.37 -1.87
CA ALA A 191 -6.07 13.25 -2.15
C ALA A 191 -6.36 14.72 -1.78
N LEU A 192 -7.56 15.21 -2.09
CA LEU A 192 -8.02 16.54 -1.65
C LEU A 192 -8.10 16.64 -0.12
N LYS A 193 -8.63 15.61 0.55
CA LYS A 193 -8.65 15.50 2.02
C LYS A 193 -7.25 15.60 2.61
N LEU A 194 -6.28 14.87 2.05
CA LEU A 194 -4.88 14.93 2.47
C LEU A 194 -4.31 16.35 2.33
N ALA A 195 -4.66 17.08 1.26
CA ALA A 195 -4.22 18.46 1.08
C ALA A 195 -4.74 19.41 2.18
N PHE A 196 -5.93 19.15 2.75
CA PHE A 196 -6.43 19.88 3.91
C PHE A 196 -5.67 19.51 5.19
N HIS A 197 -5.41 18.23 5.41
CA HIS A 197 -4.80 17.80 6.68
C HIS A 197 -3.27 17.87 6.71
N THR A 198 -2.61 18.42 5.70
CA THR A 198 -1.14 18.48 5.62
C THR A 198 -0.65 19.91 5.52
N ARG A 199 0.54 20.17 6.08
CA ARG A 199 1.15 21.51 6.08
C ARG A 199 1.54 21.97 4.67
N HIS A 200 2.00 21.04 3.83
CA HIS A 200 2.49 21.30 2.47
C HIS A 200 1.77 20.38 1.46
N GLY A 201 0.47 20.64 1.24
CA GLY A 201 -0.41 19.76 0.45
C GLY A 201 0.13 19.39 -0.94
N THR A 202 0.63 20.37 -1.72
CA THR A 202 1.21 20.11 -3.05
C THR A 202 2.39 19.14 -2.98
N GLN A 203 3.27 19.31 -2.00
CA GLN A 203 4.45 18.47 -1.84
C GLN A 203 4.08 17.06 -1.39
N TYR A 204 3.04 16.93 -0.55
CA TYR A 204 2.47 15.65 -0.16
C TYR A 204 1.93 14.89 -1.38
N LEU A 205 1.19 15.57 -2.26
CA LEU A 205 0.68 14.97 -3.50
C LEU A 205 1.82 14.51 -4.42
N ILE A 206 2.90 15.29 -4.51
CA ILE A 206 4.10 14.90 -5.27
C ILE A 206 4.75 13.66 -4.64
N ILE A 207 4.93 13.61 -3.32
CA ILE A 207 5.49 12.46 -2.61
C ILE A 207 4.64 11.20 -2.84
N VAL A 208 3.31 11.32 -2.78
CA VAL A 208 2.38 10.23 -3.08
C VAL A 208 2.56 9.75 -4.52
N ALA A 209 2.58 10.66 -5.50
CA ALA A 209 2.75 10.31 -6.90
C ALA A 209 4.09 9.60 -7.15
N ILE A 210 5.19 10.11 -6.58
CA ILE A 210 6.51 9.46 -6.67
C ILE A 210 6.49 8.09 -5.99
N SER A 211 5.82 7.95 -4.84
CA SER A 211 5.70 6.67 -4.14
C SER A 211 4.95 5.63 -4.96
N ILE A 212 3.90 6.03 -5.68
CA ILE A 212 3.16 5.15 -6.61
C ILE A 212 4.07 4.73 -7.75
N LEU A 213 4.74 5.68 -8.40
CA LEU A 213 5.66 5.40 -9.51
C LEU A 213 6.79 4.46 -9.08
N VAL A 214 7.44 4.72 -7.95
CA VAL A 214 8.52 3.87 -7.44
C VAL A 214 7.98 2.50 -7.01
N SER A 215 6.80 2.41 -6.40
CA SER A 215 6.17 1.12 -6.09
C SER A 215 5.94 0.30 -7.36
N LEU A 216 5.45 0.92 -8.44
CA LEU A 216 5.25 0.24 -9.72
C LEU A 216 6.56 -0.25 -10.35
N LEU A 217 7.61 0.57 -10.32
CA LEU A 217 8.93 0.19 -10.84
C LEU A 217 9.57 -0.95 -10.04
N LEU A 218 9.36 -0.97 -8.73
CA LEU A 218 9.99 -1.94 -7.83
C LEU A 218 9.18 -3.24 -7.65
N GLN A 219 7.86 -3.18 -7.77
CA GLN A 219 6.95 -4.30 -7.48
C GLN A 219 6.24 -4.80 -8.75
N ALA A 220 5.54 -3.92 -9.47
CA ALA A 220 4.71 -4.34 -10.61
C ALA A 220 5.51 -4.73 -11.86
N MET A 221 6.51 -3.94 -12.24
CA MET A 221 7.27 -4.18 -13.47
C MET A 221 8.04 -5.51 -13.48
N PRO A 222 8.79 -5.84 -12.40
CA PRO A 222 9.48 -7.13 -12.37
C PRO A 222 8.49 -8.31 -12.33
N ASP A 223 7.33 -8.17 -11.67
CA ASP A 223 6.29 -9.21 -11.68
C ASP A 223 5.79 -9.54 -13.08
N VAL A 224 5.61 -8.52 -13.93
CA VAL A 224 5.23 -8.70 -15.35
C VAL A 224 6.33 -9.35 -16.15
N GLY A 225 7.59 -8.94 -15.95
CA GLY A 225 8.74 -9.57 -16.62
C GLY A 225 8.91 -11.04 -16.26
N MET A 226 8.35 -11.45 -15.12
CA MET A 226 8.51 -12.77 -14.52
C MET A 226 7.28 -13.66 -14.65
N PHE A 227 6.19 -13.12 -15.19
CA PHE A 227 4.91 -13.80 -15.31
C PHE A 227 4.44 -14.37 -13.97
N GLU A 228 4.67 -13.69 -12.86
CA GLU A 228 4.00 -14.06 -11.60
C GLU A 228 2.59 -13.45 -11.55
N TRP A 229 2.45 -12.23 -12.07
CA TRP A 229 1.19 -11.56 -12.38
C TRP A 229 1.13 -11.33 -13.88
N VAL A 230 0.05 -11.76 -14.52
CA VAL A 230 -0.20 -11.41 -15.93
C VAL A 230 -1.35 -10.42 -15.98
N TYR A 231 -1.02 -9.18 -16.32
CA TYR A 231 -1.99 -8.11 -16.50
C TYR A 231 -2.60 -8.18 -17.89
N LEU A 232 -3.93 -8.21 -17.96
CA LEU A 232 -4.71 -8.27 -19.17
C LEU A 232 -5.24 -6.87 -19.53
N GLY A 233 -5.46 -6.65 -20.83
CA GLY A 233 -6.05 -5.40 -21.33
C GLY A 233 -7.54 -5.36 -21.01
N ALA A 234 -8.02 -4.24 -20.45
CA ALA A 234 -9.43 -3.99 -20.20
C ALA A 234 -9.98 -3.04 -21.27
N PRO A 235 -11.17 -3.29 -21.85
CA PRO A 235 -11.74 -2.44 -22.91
C PRO A 235 -11.84 -0.95 -22.55
N ILE A 236 -11.96 -0.63 -21.27
CA ILE A 236 -12.22 0.72 -20.76
C ILE A 236 -10.92 1.50 -20.45
N LEU A 237 -9.74 0.85 -20.42
CA LEU A 237 -8.45 1.47 -20.07
C LEU A 237 -7.26 0.89 -20.87
N ASN A 238 -7.42 0.72 -22.19
CA ASN A 238 -6.38 0.17 -23.08
C ASN A 238 -5.19 1.12 -23.34
N GLN A 239 -5.12 2.28 -22.69
CA GLN A 239 -3.95 3.14 -22.77
C GLN A 239 -2.81 2.51 -21.95
N LEU A 240 -1.71 2.23 -22.64
CA LEU A 240 -0.48 1.74 -22.01
C LEU A 240 0.36 2.94 -21.55
N PHE A 241 0.82 2.89 -20.31
CA PHE A 241 1.84 3.79 -19.78
C PHE A 241 2.99 2.94 -19.24
N PHE A 242 4.20 3.18 -19.73
CA PHE A 242 5.36 2.31 -19.50
C PHE A 242 5.09 0.80 -19.76
N ASN A 243 4.36 0.48 -20.84
CA ASN A 243 3.94 -0.89 -21.20
C ASN A 243 3.03 -1.59 -20.18
N LEU A 244 2.48 -0.87 -19.20
CA LEU A 244 1.47 -1.37 -18.27
C LEU A 244 0.12 -0.72 -18.57
N PRO A 245 -1.00 -1.45 -18.44
CA PRO A 245 -2.33 -0.84 -18.52
C PRO A 245 -2.51 0.24 -17.45
N LEU A 246 -3.21 1.34 -17.79
CA LEU A 246 -3.44 2.45 -16.85
C LEU A 246 -4.11 2.00 -15.54
N TRP A 247 -4.96 0.96 -15.60
CA TRP A 247 -5.62 0.43 -14.41
C TRP A 247 -4.63 -0.13 -13.37
N VAL A 248 -3.45 -0.60 -13.78
CA VAL A 248 -2.40 -1.08 -12.85
C VAL A 248 -1.90 0.08 -11.98
N PHE A 249 -1.78 1.28 -12.55
CA PHE A 249 -1.42 2.49 -11.81
C PHE A 249 -2.49 2.84 -10.79
N LEU A 250 -3.76 2.70 -11.16
CA LEU A 250 -4.89 2.93 -10.26
C LEU A 250 -4.90 1.93 -9.10
N CYS A 251 -4.58 0.66 -9.34
CA CYS A 251 -4.48 -0.35 -8.27
C CYS A 251 -3.39 -0.01 -7.24
N TYR A 252 -2.19 0.39 -7.70
CA TYR A 252 -1.10 0.78 -6.79
C TYR A 252 -1.38 2.10 -6.07
N ALA A 253 -2.01 3.06 -6.76
CA ALA A 253 -2.49 4.29 -6.14
C ALA A 253 -3.51 3.99 -5.04
N TRP A 254 -4.47 3.11 -5.34
CA TRP A 254 -5.48 2.68 -4.39
C TRP A 254 -4.84 1.98 -3.18
N LEU A 255 -3.90 1.04 -3.40
CA LEU A 255 -3.22 0.31 -2.34
C LEU A 255 -2.49 1.26 -1.37
N LEU A 256 -1.74 2.23 -1.89
CA LEU A 256 -1.04 3.22 -1.09
C LEU A 256 -2.01 4.11 -0.31
N LEU A 257 -3.02 4.68 -0.99
CA LEU A 257 -3.98 5.60 -0.38
C LEU A 257 -4.88 4.90 0.64
N PHE A 258 -5.27 3.65 0.38
CA PHE A 258 -6.06 2.84 1.31
C PHE A 258 -5.25 2.53 2.56
N THR A 259 -3.99 2.12 2.39
CA THR A 259 -3.07 1.90 3.52
C THR A 259 -2.90 3.17 4.34
N LEU A 260 -2.70 4.31 3.68
CA LEU A 260 -2.54 5.60 4.31
C LEU A 260 -3.81 6.03 5.08
N ARG A 261 -5.00 5.81 4.51
CA ARG A 261 -6.28 6.07 5.18
C ARG A 261 -6.39 5.28 6.48
N LEU A 262 -6.17 3.97 6.42
CA LEU A 262 -6.20 3.11 7.60
C LEU A 262 -5.16 3.53 8.64
N TRP A 263 -3.96 3.85 8.18
CA TRP A 263 -2.88 4.33 9.02
C TRP A 263 -3.25 5.61 9.78
N ILE A 264 -3.82 6.60 9.08
CA ILE A 264 -4.30 7.84 9.69
C ILE A 264 -5.35 7.52 10.77
N SER A 265 -6.37 6.73 10.44
CA SER A 265 -7.45 6.38 11.37
C SER A 265 -6.95 5.65 12.63
N LEU A 266 -6.02 4.70 12.48
CA LEU A 266 -5.57 3.86 13.59
C LEU A 266 -4.49 4.53 14.44
N ILE A 267 -3.57 5.27 13.82
CA ILE A 267 -2.30 5.68 14.45
C ILE A 267 -2.28 7.16 14.77
N LEU A 268 -2.83 7.97 13.88
CA LEU A 268 -2.85 9.42 14.03
C LEU A 268 -4.14 9.91 14.71
N HIS A 269 -5.23 9.13 14.64
CA HIS A 269 -6.55 9.50 15.16
C HIS A 269 -7.00 8.98 16.55
N PRO A 270 -6.16 8.51 17.51
CA PRO A 270 -6.64 8.34 18.89
C PRO A 270 -6.59 9.63 19.71
N LYS A 271 -6.23 10.79 19.13
CA LYS A 271 -6.17 12.12 19.79
C LYS A 271 -6.65 13.27 18.90
N VAL A 272 -7.74 13.04 18.17
CA VAL A 272 -8.60 14.13 17.69
C VAL A 272 -9.91 13.97 18.44
N GLN A 273 -9.89 14.48 19.67
CA GLN A 273 -11.03 14.82 20.50
C GLN A 273 -10.71 16.20 21.08
#